data_AF-A0A0W0VRD3-F1
#
_entry.id   AF-A0A0W0VRD3-F1
#
_cell.length_a   1.000
_cell.length_b   1.000
_cell.length_c   1.000
_cell.angle_alpha   90.00
_cell.angle_beta   90.00
_cell.angle_gamma   90.00
#
_symmetry.space_group_name_H-M   'P 1'
#
loop_
_entity.id
_entity.type
_entity.pdbx_description
1 polymer ?
#
loop_
_entity_poly.entity_id
_entity_poly.type
_entity_poly.pdbx_seq_one_letter_code
_entity_poly.pdbx_strand_id
1 'polypeptide(L)'
;MPFQIPSMPALLEAATKLDQAYAKNRTINDKNRWFNSLRPATHNTDRLQDIQFIKNLSKYISENKFLYEKIDPAFKGKSYPWVIAPFLKEALSGAMLLDLSKITVSYGDEKATKKNSALAKVILDVFTINGLSEVPINKRKTCLESLKQCIEAIDTFTKENGQEKIQWHPGKSNKIVLTEITHELEALTKKIESEEGHGQAATLAF
;
A
#
# COMPACT_ATOMS: atom_id res chain seq x y z
N MET A 1 11.88 -5.12 -16.16
CA MET A 1 10.77 -6.09 -16.20
C MET A 1 9.48 -5.32 -15.95
N PRO A 2 8.33 -5.72 -16.53
CA PRO A 2 7.06 -5.09 -16.18
C PRO A 2 6.77 -5.31 -14.68
N PHE A 3 6.23 -4.31 -14.00
CA PHE A 3 5.81 -4.44 -12.61
C PHE A 3 4.82 -5.60 -12.44
N GLN A 4 5.06 -6.46 -11.46
CA GLN A 4 4.19 -7.58 -11.14
C GLN A 4 3.84 -7.56 -9.66
N ILE A 5 2.54 -7.69 -9.37
CA ILE A 5 2.08 -7.89 -8.01
C ILE A 5 2.35 -9.35 -7.62
N PRO A 6 3.09 -9.61 -6.52
CA PRO A 6 3.39 -10.96 -6.05
C PRO A 6 2.14 -11.79 -5.82
N SER A 7 2.30 -13.11 -5.69
CA SER A 7 1.17 -13.99 -5.37
C SER A 7 0.52 -13.62 -4.04
N MET A 8 -0.77 -13.91 -3.87
CA MET A 8 -1.48 -13.62 -2.61
C MET A 8 -0.78 -14.25 -1.38
N PRO A 9 -0.32 -15.54 -1.41
CA PRO A 9 0.44 -16.10 -0.30
C PRO A 9 1.72 -15.31 0.02
N ALA A 10 2.48 -14.91 -1.00
CA ALA A 10 3.71 -14.14 -0.81
C ALA A 10 3.43 -12.74 -0.22
N LEU A 11 2.37 -12.06 -0.67
CA LEU A 11 1.96 -10.77 -0.11
C LEU A 11 1.50 -10.89 1.35
N LEU A 12 0.71 -11.90 1.69
CA LEU A 12 0.26 -12.13 3.06
C LEU A 12 1.44 -12.46 3.98
N GLU A 13 2.36 -13.32 3.51
CA GLU A 13 3.58 -13.62 4.25
C GLU A 13 4.44 -12.37 4.47
N ALA A 14 4.65 -11.56 3.42
CA ALA A 14 5.37 -10.30 3.53
C ALA A 14 4.70 -9.34 4.52
N ALA A 15 3.37 -9.18 4.45
CA ALA A 15 2.61 -8.31 5.34
C ALA A 15 2.70 -8.76 6.81
N THR A 16 2.59 -10.06 7.07
CA THR A 16 2.68 -10.58 8.45
C THR A 16 4.08 -10.43 9.08
N LYS A 17 5.13 -10.47 8.26
CA LYS A 17 6.55 -10.34 8.68
C LYS A 17 7.11 -8.92 8.54
N LEU A 18 6.25 -7.93 8.22
CA LEU A 18 6.68 -6.60 7.82
C LEU A 18 7.37 -5.82 8.97
N ASP A 19 6.94 -6.05 10.20
CA ASP A 19 7.57 -5.53 11.43
C ASP A 19 8.99 -6.09 11.65
N GLN A 20 9.16 -7.40 11.47
CA GLN A 20 10.45 -8.07 11.59
C GLN A 20 11.42 -7.59 10.49
N ALA A 21 10.95 -7.52 9.25
CA ALA A 21 11.73 -7.04 8.11
C ALA A 21 12.11 -5.56 8.28
N TYR A 22 11.19 -4.72 8.78
CA TYR A 22 11.43 -3.33 9.11
C TYR A 22 12.48 -3.18 10.20
N ALA A 23 12.33 -3.89 11.33
CA ALA A 23 13.27 -3.84 12.45
C ALA A 23 14.69 -4.22 12.00
N LYS A 24 14.82 -5.31 11.22
CA LYS A 24 16.10 -5.75 10.64
C LYS A 24 16.74 -4.65 9.79
N ASN A 25 15.99 -4.06 8.86
CA ASN A 25 16.51 -2.99 8.01
C ASN A 25 16.82 -1.71 8.80
N ARG A 26 16.03 -1.37 9.84
CA ARG A 26 16.29 -0.24 10.72
C ARG A 26 17.60 -0.42 11.49
N THR A 27 17.86 -1.61 12.03
CA THR A 27 19.14 -1.93 12.69
C THR A 27 20.32 -1.81 11.73
N ILE A 28 20.20 -2.28 10.48
CA ILE A 28 21.25 -2.11 9.47
C ILE A 28 21.50 -0.62 9.21
N ASN A 29 20.42 0.14 9.00
CA ASN A 29 20.53 1.57 8.75
C ASN A 29 21.07 2.35 9.96
N ASP A 30 20.84 1.87 11.20
CA ASP A 30 21.40 2.45 12.42
C ASP A 30 22.90 2.16 12.54
N LYS A 31 23.32 0.94 12.23
CA LYS A 31 24.75 0.56 12.19
C LYS A 31 25.53 1.34 11.14
N ASN A 32 24.90 1.75 10.05
CA ASN A 32 25.55 2.50 8.98
C ASN A 32 25.61 4.02 9.23
N ARG A 33 25.16 4.51 10.39
CA ARG A 33 25.24 5.93 10.72
C ARG A 33 26.60 6.32 11.23
N TRP A 34 26.97 7.56 10.95
CA TRP A 34 28.10 8.18 11.62
C TRP A 34 27.84 8.27 13.14
N PHE A 35 28.83 7.88 13.93
CA PHE A 35 28.76 7.73 15.40
C PHE A 35 27.63 6.81 15.91
N ASN A 36 27.42 5.67 15.25
CA ASN A 36 26.43 4.68 15.68
C ASN A 36 26.58 4.24 17.15
N SER A 37 27.81 4.19 17.69
CA SER A 37 28.11 3.79 19.07
C SER A 37 27.65 4.79 20.13
N LEU A 38 27.38 6.03 19.73
CA LEU A 38 26.96 7.11 20.63
C LEU A 38 25.49 7.49 20.44
N ARG A 39 24.79 6.86 19.48
CA ARG A 39 23.41 7.19 19.13
C ARG A 39 22.47 6.06 19.56
N PRO A 40 21.32 6.38 20.18
CA PRO A 40 20.31 5.38 20.44
C PRO A 40 19.72 4.84 19.12
N ALA A 41 19.13 3.64 19.21
CA ALA A 41 18.35 3.08 18.12
C ALA A 41 17.23 4.03 17.72
N THR A 42 16.97 4.17 16.42
CA THR A 42 15.88 5.05 15.98
C THR A 42 14.55 4.35 16.04
N HIS A 43 13.63 5.00 16.72
CA HIS A 43 12.23 4.69 16.74
C HIS A 43 11.47 5.66 15.82
N ASN A 44 10.71 5.13 14.87
CA ASN A 44 9.83 5.93 14.02
C ASN A 44 8.40 5.39 14.20
N THR A 45 7.64 6.09 15.03
CA THR A 45 6.28 5.70 15.41
C THR A 45 5.37 5.65 14.20
N ASP A 46 5.43 6.64 13.32
CA ASP A 46 4.58 6.69 12.12
C ASP A 46 4.75 5.44 11.27
N ARG A 47 5.99 5.00 11.03
CA ARG A 47 6.26 3.76 10.26
C ARG A 47 5.76 2.52 10.95
N LEU A 48 5.82 2.46 12.28
CA LEU A 48 5.24 1.34 13.02
C LEU A 48 3.71 1.32 12.92
N GLN A 49 3.07 2.48 12.89
CA GLN A 49 1.63 2.59 12.72
C GLN A 49 1.19 2.22 11.28
N ASP A 50 1.94 2.67 10.27
CA ASP A 50 1.78 2.28 8.86
C ASP A 50 1.89 0.74 8.71
N ILE A 51 2.89 0.13 9.35
CA ILE A 51 3.06 -1.33 9.39
C ILE A 51 1.85 -2.03 10.00
N GLN A 52 1.32 -1.51 11.12
CA GLN A 52 0.13 -2.10 11.74
C GLN A 52 -1.11 -1.98 10.86
N PHE A 53 -1.24 -0.89 10.11
CA PHE A 53 -2.32 -0.76 9.11
C PHE A 53 -2.25 -1.86 8.06
N ILE A 54 -1.08 -2.09 7.45
CA ILE A 54 -0.89 -3.18 6.48
C ILE A 54 -1.15 -4.54 7.12
N LYS A 55 -0.67 -4.77 8.35
CA LYS A 55 -0.89 -6.03 9.09
C LYS A 55 -2.37 -6.28 9.36
N ASN A 56 -3.11 -5.28 9.84
CA ASN A 56 -4.55 -5.37 10.11
C ASN A 56 -5.33 -5.71 8.84
N LEU A 57 -5.05 -5.02 7.74
CA LEU A 57 -5.67 -5.33 6.44
C LEU A 57 -5.35 -6.75 5.98
N SER A 58 -4.07 -7.17 6.05
CA SER A 58 -3.63 -8.50 5.64
C SER A 58 -4.28 -9.62 6.48
N LYS A 59 -4.42 -9.40 7.79
CA LYS A 59 -5.07 -10.33 8.72
C LYS A 59 -6.53 -10.49 8.33
N TYR A 60 -7.25 -9.38 8.17
CA TYR A 60 -8.66 -9.40 7.78
C TYR A 60 -8.86 -10.13 6.44
N ILE A 61 -8.03 -9.81 5.43
CA ILE A 61 -8.07 -10.49 4.12
C ILE A 61 -7.82 -11.99 4.31
N SER A 62 -6.80 -12.39 5.07
CA SER A 62 -6.48 -13.80 5.29
C SER A 62 -7.64 -14.58 5.90
N GLU A 63 -8.32 -13.99 6.88
CA GLU A 63 -9.43 -14.59 7.62
C GLU A 63 -10.73 -14.63 6.81
N ASN A 64 -10.97 -13.66 5.92
CA ASN A 64 -12.26 -13.47 5.26
C ASN A 64 -12.26 -13.66 3.73
N LYS A 65 -11.10 -13.90 3.11
CA LYS A 65 -10.97 -13.95 1.63
C LYS A 65 -11.97 -14.86 0.92
N PHE A 66 -12.33 -16.01 1.49
CA PHE A 66 -13.29 -16.95 0.89
C PHE A 66 -14.75 -16.56 1.09
N LEU A 67 -15.03 -15.59 1.95
CA LEU A 67 -16.37 -15.07 2.24
C LEU A 67 -16.56 -13.65 1.70
N TYR A 68 -15.60 -13.13 0.93
CA TYR A 68 -15.60 -11.73 0.51
C TYR A 68 -16.79 -11.36 -0.37
N GLU A 69 -17.35 -12.30 -1.13
CA GLU A 69 -18.59 -12.11 -1.88
C GLU A 69 -19.83 -11.78 -1.01
N LYS A 70 -19.76 -12.05 0.30
CA LYS A 70 -20.78 -11.67 1.29
C LYS A 70 -20.51 -10.29 1.89
N ILE A 71 -19.28 -9.80 1.79
CA ILE A 71 -18.84 -8.52 2.35
C ILE A 71 -19.13 -7.40 1.37
N ASP A 72 -18.74 -7.59 0.10
CA ASP A 72 -18.99 -6.61 -0.96
C ASP A 72 -20.00 -7.16 -1.97
N PRO A 73 -21.21 -6.57 -2.07
CA PRO A 73 -22.23 -6.96 -3.02
C PRO A 73 -21.77 -6.97 -4.48
N ALA A 74 -20.77 -6.16 -4.86
CA ALA A 74 -20.22 -6.13 -6.21
C ALA A 74 -19.56 -7.47 -6.61
N PHE A 75 -19.13 -8.27 -5.63
CA PHE A 75 -18.50 -9.57 -5.83
C PHE A 75 -19.45 -10.76 -5.63
N LYS A 76 -20.74 -10.54 -5.38
CA LYS A 76 -21.72 -11.61 -5.17
C LYS A 76 -21.74 -12.60 -6.33
N GLY A 77 -21.46 -13.88 -6.05
CA GLY A 77 -21.44 -14.94 -7.07
C GLY A 77 -20.26 -14.86 -8.06
N LYS A 78 -19.27 -14.00 -7.80
CA LYS A 78 -18.05 -13.91 -8.63
C LYS A 78 -17.06 -15.00 -8.22
N SER A 79 -16.31 -15.51 -9.20
CA SER A 79 -15.32 -16.54 -8.93
C SER A 79 -14.16 -16.00 -8.08
N TYR A 80 -13.86 -16.71 -6.99
CA TYR A 80 -12.75 -16.35 -6.11
C TYR A 80 -11.40 -16.24 -6.85
N PRO A 81 -10.88 -17.29 -7.53
CA PRO A 81 -9.55 -17.24 -8.13
C PRO A 81 -9.40 -16.20 -9.25
N TRP A 82 -10.48 -15.90 -9.98
CA TRP A 82 -10.42 -15.06 -11.18
C TRP A 82 -10.77 -13.59 -10.94
N VAL A 83 -11.53 -13.29 -9.89
CA VAL A 83 -12.07 -11.93 -9.66
C VAL A 83 -11.72 -11.42 -8.26
N ILE A 84 -12.11 -12.16 -7.22
CA ILE A 84 -11.96 -11.72 -5.83
C ILE A 84 -10.48 -11.74 -5.41
N ALA A 85 -9.77 -12.83 -5.70
CA ALA A 85 -8.36 -12.96 -5.32
C ALA A 85 -7.49 -11.89 -5.97
N PRO A 86 -7.59 -11.60 -7.29
CA PRO A 86 -6.91 -10.45 -7.91
C PRO A 86 -7.25 -9.11 -7.25
N PHE A 87 -8.53 -8.84 -6.98
CA PHE A 87 -8.95 -7.60 -6.31
C PHE A 87 -8.35 -7.45 -4.91
N LEU A 88 -8.43 -8.49 -4.07
CA LEU A 88 -7.85 -8.46 -2.72
C LEU A 88 -6.33 -8.30 -2.77
N LYS A 89 -5.69 -8.85 -3.81
CA LYS A 89 -4.26 -8.73 -4.06
C LYS A 89 -3.89 -7.29 -4.37
N GLU A 90 -4.69 -6.63 -5.20
CA GLU A 90 -4.57 -5.21 -5.52
C GLU A 90 -4.82 -4.33 -4.31
N ALA A 91 -5.82 -4.63 -3.48
CA ALA A 91 -6.12 -3.90 -2.25
C ALA A 91 -4.95 -3.95 -1.26
N LEU A 92 -4.40 -5.13 -0.97
CA LEU A 92 -3.25 -5.26 -0.07
C LEU A 92 -1.98 -4.58 -0.65
N SER A 93 -1.80 -4.70 -1.97
CA SER A 93 -0.71 -3.98 -2.65
C SER A 93 -0.89 -2.47 -2.59
N GLY A 94 -2.13 -1.98 -2.68
CA GLY A 94 -2.49 -0.59 -2.54
C GLY A 94 -2.06 -0.02 -1.19
N ALA A 95 -2.24 -0.78 -0.10
CA ALA A 95 -1.80 -0.33 1.23
C ALA A 95 -0.27 -0.14 1.28
N MET A 96 0.50 -1.10 0.75
CA MET A 96 1.96 -0.98 0.68
C MET A 96 2.41 0.16 -0.24
N LEU A 97 1.76 0.34 -1.40
CA LEU A 97 2.09 1.39 -2.36
C LEU A 97 1.73 2.78 -1.85
N LEU A 98 0.64 2.92 -1.08
CA LEU A 98 0.27 4.17 -0.40
C LEU A 98 1.40 4.61 0.54
N ASP A 99 1.87 3.70 1.38
CA ASP A 99 2.93 4.02 2.34
C ASP A 99 4.27 4.28 1.64
N LEU A 100 4.58 3.53 0.57
CA LEU A 100 5.75 3.83 -0.27
C LEU A 100 5.65 5.24 -0.88
N SER A 101 4.47 5.67 -1.35
CA SER A 101 4.26 7.03 -1.88
C SER A 101 4.51 8.09 -0.81
N LYS A 102 3.88 7.96 0.37
CA LYS A 102 4.09 8.87 1.51
C LYS A 102 5.56 8.98 1.91
N ILE A 103 6.26 7.85 2.00
CA ILE A 103 7.69 7.83 2.30
C ILE A 103 8.47 8.53 1.19
N THR A 104 8.16 8.24 -0.07
CA THR A 104 8.87 8.85 -1.22
C THR A 104 8.77 10.36 -1.19
N VAL A 105 7.56 10.89 -0.97
CA VAL A 105 7.33 12.33 -0.80
C VAL A 105 8.12 12.89 0.38
N SER A 106 8.12 12.21 1.54
CA SER A 106 8.81 12.67 2.75
C SER A 106 10.34 12.79 2.57
N TYR A 107 10.93 11.95 1.70
CA TYR A 107 12.37 11.95 1.42
C TYR A 107 12.76 12.81 0.20
N GLY A 108 11.79 13.29 -0.57
CA GLY A 108 12.01 14.16 -1.74
C GLY A 108 12.44 13.45 -3.01
N ASP A 109 13.09 12.28 -2.92
CA ASP A 109 13.50 11.49 -4.08
C ASP A 109 13.60 9.97 -3.79
N GLU A 110 13.43 9.16 -4.83
CA GLU A 110 13.40 7.69 -4.71
C GLU A 110 14.74 7.07 -4.31
N LYS A 111 15.88 7.69 -4.67
CA LYS A 111 17.21 7.18 -4.30
C LYS A 111 17.41 7.31 -2.80
N ALA A 112 17.06 8.47 -2.23
CA ALA A 112 17.08 8.72 -0.80
C ALA A 112 16.11 7.78 -0.06
N THR A 113 14.90 7.58 -0.59
CA THR A 113 13.91 6.65 -0.04
C THR A 113 14.46 5.24 0.05
N LYS A 114 14.97 4.68 -1.05
CA LYS A 114 15.52 3.32 -1.11
C LYS A 114 16.70 3.14 -0.13
N LYS A 115 17.56 4.14 -0.04
CA LYS A 115 18.77 4.08 0.80
C LYS A 115 18.48 4.23 2.30
N ASN A 116 17.57 5.13 2.65
CA ASN A 116 17.47 5.64 4.02
C ASN A 116 16.21 5.17 4.76
N SER A 117 15.14 4.82 4.06
CA SER A 117 13.90 4.33 4.68
C SER A 117 13.90 2.80 4.77
N ALA A 118 13.90 2.29 6.01
CA ALA A 118 13.83 0.86 6.26
C ALA A 118 12.52 0.24 5.75
N LEU A 119 11.39 0.94 5.93
CA LEU A 119 10.07 0.45 5.48
C LEU A 119 9.97 0.47 3.96
N ALA A 120 10.39 1.56 3.30
CA ALA A 120 10.35 1.60 1.84
C ALA A 120 11.22 0.52 1.22
N LYS A 121 12.41 0.27 1.77
CA LYS A 121 13.26 -0.83 1.30
C LYS A 121 12.54 -2.18 1.35
N VAL A 122 11.88 -2.49 2.46
CA VAL A 122 11.07 -3.73 2.58
C VAL A 122 9.99 -3.78 1.50
N ILE A 123 9.25 -2.69 1.28
CA ILE A 123 8.17 -2.65 0.28
C ILE A 123 8.73 -2.80 -1.14
N LEU A 124 9.83 -2.11 -1.47
CA LEU A 124 10.53 -2.21 -2.75
C LEU A 124 11.01 -3.65 -3.01
N ASP A 125 11.55 -4.32 -1.99
CA ASP A 125 12.01 -5.71 -2.06
C ASP A 125 10.82 -6.68 -2.30
N VAL A 126 9.67 -6.45 -1.66
CA VAL A 126 8.43 -7.26 -1.87
C VAL A 126 7.97 -7.22 -3.32
N PHE A 127 8.01 -6.04 -3.94
CA PHE A 127 7.61 -5.86 -5.34
C PHE A 127 8.75 -6.07 -6.33
N THR A 128 9.97 -6.36 -5.86
CA THR A 128 11.17 -6.52 -6.69
C THR A 128 11.43 -5.33 -7.63
N ILE A 129 11.26 -4.10 -7.12
CA ILE A 129 11.45 -2.83 -7.85
C ILE A 129 12.49 -1.94 -7.17
N ASN A 130 13.08 -0.99 -7.90
CA ASN A 130 14.04 -0.04 -7.31
C ASN A 130 13.44 1.29 -6.87
N GLY A 131 12.23 1.60 -7.32
CA GLY A 131 11.56 2.87 -7.04
C GLY A 131 10.08 2.82 -7.37
N LEU A 132 9.31 3.78 -6.86
CA LEU A 132 7.87 3.88 -7.10
C LEU A 132 7.57 4.16 -8.57
N SER A 133 8.48 4.84 -9.27
CA SER A 133 8.46 5.13 -10.70
C SER A 133 8.40 3.88 -11.59
N GLU A 134 8.90 2.74 -11.12
CA GLU A 134 8.80 1.46 -11.84
C GLU A 134 7.39 0.87 -11.83
N VAL A 135 6.50 1.38 -10.98
CA VAL A 135 5.08 0.99 -10.97
C VAL A 135 4.31 1.87 -11.94
N PRO A 136 3.66 1.32 -12.98
CA PRO A 136 2.83 2.12 -13.89
C PRO A 136 1.77 2.92 -13.13
N ILE A 137 1.56 4.19 -13.51
CA ILE A 137 0.63 5.10 -12.80
C ILE A 137 -0.78 4.51 -12.74
N ASN A 138 -1.27 3.97 -13.86
CA ASN A 138 -2.56 3.27 -13.91
C ASN A 138 -2.62 2.09 -12.93
N LYS A 139 -1.52 1.34 -12.78
CA LYS A 139 -1.50 0.22 -11.85
C LYS A 139 -1.52 0.67 -10.40
N ARG A 140 -0.82 1.76 -10.06
CA ARG A 140 -0.89 2.40 -8.74
C ARG A 140 -2.31 2.84 -8.43
N LYS A 141 -2.96 3.51 -9.38
CA LYS A 141 -4.36 3.96 -9.26
C LYS A 141 -5.29 2.79 -8.99
N THR A 142 -5.26 1.73 -9.81
CA THR A 142 -6.08 0.53 -9.58
C THR A 142 -5.87 -0.07 -8.19
N CYS A 143 -4.62 -0.21 -7.73
CA CYS A 143 -4.37 -0.76 -6.40
C CYS A 143 -4.96 0.10 -5.27
N LEU A 144 -4.87 1.43 -5.39
CA LEU A 144 -5.45 2.36 -4.41
C LEU A 144 -6.97 2.40 -4.47
N GLU A 145 -7.57 2.26 -5.65
CA GLU A 145 -9.03 2.12 -5.82
C GLU A 145 -9.51 0.83 -5.15
N SER A 146 -8.83 -0.30 -5.39
CA SER A 146 -9.14 -1.57 -4.73
C SER A 146 -8.97 -1.49 -3.21
N LEU A 147 -7.94 -0.79 -2.72
CA LEU A 147 -7.75 -0.55 -1.29
C LEU A 147 -8.93 0.23 -0.71
N LYS A 148 -9.30 1.36 -1.34
CA LYS A 148 -10.39 2.22 -0.91
C LYS A 148 -11.70 1.43 -0.85
N GLN A 149 -12.07 0.78 -1.95
CA GLN A 149 -13.29 -0.04 -2.03
C GLN A 149 -13.29 -1.14 -0.97
N CYS A 150 -12.14 -1.80 -0.76
CA CYS A 150 -12.04 -2.87 0.22
C CYS A 150 -12.33 -2.38 1.65
N ILE A 151 -11.72 -1.26 2.05
CA ILE A 151 -11.96 -0.64 3.36
C ILE A 151 -13.42 -0.20 3.50
N GLU A 152 -13.98 0.46 2.49
CA GLU A 152 -15.36 0.95 2.51
C GLU A 152 -16.38 -0.19 2.60
N ALA A 153 -16.17 -1.29 1.85
CA ALA A 153 -17.03 -2.46 1.88
C ALA A 153 -17.00 -3.13 3.25
N ILE A 154 -15.82 -3.27 3.87
CA ILE A 154 -15.70 -3.87 5.20
C ILE A 154 -16.30 -2.98 6.28
N ASP A 155 -16.03 -1.66 6.24
CA ASP A 155 -16.62 -0.70 7.17
C ASP A 155 -18.17 -0.69 7.07
N THR A 156 -18.70 -0.83 5.86
CA THR A 156 -20.16 -0.95 5.63
C THR A 156 -20.70 -2.27 6.17
N PHE A 157 -20.09 -3.39 5.81
CA PHE A 157 -20.50 -4.72 6.26
C PHE A 157 -20.49 -4.84 7.79
N THR A 158 -19.42 -4.38 8.45
CA THR A 158 -19.30 -4.42 9.92
C THR A 158 -20.40 -3.58 10.58
N LYS A 159 -20.68 -2.38 10.05
CA LYS A 159 -21.76 -1.52 10.52
C LYS A 159 -23.14 -2.17 10.37
N GLU A 160 -23.44 -2.73 9.20
CA GLU A 160 -24.73 -3.36 8.92
C GLU A 160 -24.99 -4.62 9.78
N ASN A 161 -23.92 -5.33 10.15
CA ASN A 161 -24.00 -6.53 10.99
C ASN A 161 -23.81 -6.23 12.49
N GLY A 162 -23.79 -4.96 12.90
CA GLY A 162 -23.62 -4.56 14.30
C GLY A 162 -22.30 -4.98 14.93
N GLN A 163 -21.27 -5.22 14.11
CA GLN A 163 -19.93 -5.61 14.56
C GLN A 163 -19.13 -4.38 14.98
N GLU A 164 -18.16 -4.58 15.87
CA GLU A 164 -17.22 -3.51 16.24
C GLU A 164 -16.48 -3.02 15.00
N LYS A 165 -16.41 -1.69 14.86
CA LYS A 165 -15.71 -1.06 13.75
C LYS A 165 -14.23 -1.40 13.80
N ILE A 166 -13.69 -1.89 12.69
CA ILE A 166 -12.26 -2.19 12.61
C ILE A 166 -11.47 -0.89 12.57
N GLN A 167 -10.60 -0.70 13.56
CA GLN A 167 -9.63 0.38 13.58
C GLN A 167 -8.44 0.01 12.69
N TRP A 168 -8.45 0.47 11.43
CA TRP A 168 -7.43 0.06 10.46
C TRP A 168 -6.04 0.55 10.84
N HIS A 169 -5.91 1.83 11.22
CA HIS A 169 -4.64 2.46 11.56
C HIS A 169 -4.63 2.88 13.03
N PRO A 170 -3.62 2.54 13.85
CA PRO A 170 -3.66 2.78 15.29
C PRO A 170 -3.64 4.27 15.69
N GLY A 171 -3.04 5.14 14.86
CA GLY A 171 -2.96 6.58 15.12
C GLY A 171 -3.95 7.46 14.37
N LYS A 172 -4.84 6.90 13.53
CA LYS A 172 -5.72 7.67 12.62
C LYS A 172 -7.10 7.06 12.54
N SER A 173 -8.15 7.87 12.51
CA SER A 173 -9.51 7.36 12.24
C SER A 173 -9.61 6.82 10.80
N ASN A 174 -10.52 5.86 10.56
CA ASN A 174 -10.76 5.33 9.21
C ASN A 174 -11.13 6.44 8.20
N LYS A 175 -11.79 7.51 8.65
CA LYS A 175 -12.09 8.68 7.80
C LYS A 175 -10.81 9.34 7.30
N ILE A 176 -9.81 9.55 8.18
CA ILE A 176 -8.53 10.14 7.81
C ILE A 176 -7.78 9.21 6.84
N VAL A 177 -7.78 7.90 7.09
CA VAL A 177 -7.17 6.91 6.17
C VAL A 177 -7.80 6.99 4.77
N LEU A 178 -9.13 7.04 4.67
CA LEU A 178 -9.84 7.18 3.39
C LEU A 178 -9.56 8.51 2.69
N THR A 179 -9.41 9.60 3.45
CA THR A 179 -8.99 10.90 2.90
C THR A 179 -7.57 10.83 2.31
N GLU A 180 -6.62 10.19 2.99
CA GLU A 180 -5.26 10.01 2.46
C GLU A 180 -5.26 9.20 1.15
N ILE A 181 -6.03 8.11 1.09
CA ILE A 181 -6.16 7.31 -0.13
C ILE A 181 -6.77 8.14 -1.26
N THR A 182 -7.82 8.91 -0.95
CA THR A 182 -8.52 9.75 -1.95
C THR A 182 -7.61 10.85 -2.50
N HIS A 183 -6.85 11.52 -1.63
CA HIS A 183 -5.90 12.55 -2.05
C HIS A 183 -4.83 11.98 -3.00
N GLU A 184 -4.30 10.79 -2.70
CA GLU A 184 -3.33 10.13 -3.58
C GLU A 184 -3.97 9.73 -4.93
N LEU A 185 -5.20 9.24 -4.92
CA LEU A 185 -5.96 8.91 -6.15
C LEU A 185 -6.20 10.14 -7.04
N GLU A 186 -6.53 11.28 -6.45
CA GLU A 186 -6.70 12.55 -7.16
C GLU A 186 -5.37 13.02 -7.77
N ALA A 187 -4.27 12.90 -7.03
CA ALA A 187 -2.94 13.25 -7.53
C ALA A 187 -2.52 12.37 -8.72
N LEU A 188 -2.81 11.06 -8.67
CA LEU A 188 -2.54 10.15 -9.79
C LEU A 188 -3.44 10.46 -11.00
N THR A 189 -4.72 10.76 -10.77
CA THR A 189 -5.66 11.08 -11.86
C THR A 189 -5.22 12.33 -12.62
N LYS A 190 -4.84 13.40 -11.90
CA LYS A 190 -4.30 14.62 -12.53
C LYS A 190 -3.04 14.35 -13.35
N LYS A 191 -2.16 13.45 -12.89
CA LYS A 191 -0.96 13.06 -13.64
C LYS A 191 -1.31 12.35 -14.94
N ILE A 192 -2.24 11.39 -14.90
CA ILE A 192 -2.72 10.69 -16.10
C ILE A 192 -3.29 11.69 -17.12
N GLU A 193 -4.17 12.58 -16.68
CA GLU A 193 -4.76 13.62 -17.55
C GLU A 193 -3.69 14.53 -18.18
N SER A 194 -2.64 14.89 -17.43
CA SER A 194 -1.54 15.70 -17.96
C SER A 194 -0.69 14.95 -18.99
N GLU A 195 -0.45 13.64 -18.81
CA GLU A 195 0.30 12.82 -19.75
C GLU A 195 -0.49 12.60 -21.06
N GLU A 196 -1.80 12.41 -20.95
CA GLU A 196 -2.71 12.25 -22.11
C GLU A 196 -2.88 13.57 -22.89
N GLY A 197 -2.98 14.71 -22.20
CA GLY A 197 -3.09 16.03 -22.84
C GLY A 197 -1.83 16.44 -23.62
N HIS A 198 -0.64 16.06 -23.14
CA HIS A 198 0.63 16.30 -23.86
C HIS A 198 0.82 15.36 -25.06
N GLY A 199 0.28 14.13 -25.02
CA GLY A 199 0.31 13.19 -26.15
C GLY A 199 -0.52 13.65 -27.36
N GLN A 200 -1.67 14.29 -27.12
CA GLN A 200 -2.52 14.82 -28.20
C GLN A 200 -1.92 16.08 -28.86
N ALA A 201 -1.25 16.95 -28.09
CA ALA A 201 -0.60 18.13 -28.64
C ALA A 201 0.61 17.79 -29.54
N ALA A 202 1.35 16.73 -29.23
CA ALA A 202 2.48 16.27 -30.04
C ALA A 202 2.06 15.62 -31.38
N THR A 203 0.83 15.10 -31.46
CA THR A 203 0.31 14.42 -32.66
C THR A 203 -0.24 15.41 -33.70
N LEU A 204 -0.54 16.65 -33.30
CA LEU A 204 -1.04 17.72 -34.18
C LEU A 204 0.07 18.62 -34.74
N ALA A 205 1.34 18.32 -34.44
CA ALA A 205 2.51 19.10 -34.86
C ALA A 205 3.26 18.50 -36.06
N PHE A 206 2.67 17.55 -36.78
CA PHE A 206 3.22 16.95 -38.00
C PHE A 206 2.27 17.10 -39.19
#